data_AF-A0A7C4W4Z2-F1
#
_entry.id   AF-A0A7C4W4Z2-F1
#
_cell.length_a   1.000
_cell.length_b   1.000
_cell.length_c   1.000
_cell.angle_alpha   90.00
_cell.angle_beta   90.00
_cell.angle_gamma   90.00
#
_symmetry.space_group_name_H-M   'P 1'
#
loop_
_entity.id
_entity.type
_entity.pdbx_description
1 polymer ?
#
loop_
_entity_poly.entity_id
_entity_poly.type
_entity_poly.pdbx_seq_one_letter_code
_entity_poly.pdbx_strand_id
1 'polypeptide(L)'
;MSSLGGVSDDSIANAAHYPLLGVYDSQDERLIEAHIILAKSSGIDGFVVSWWGINSFKDKSLEKIIKIAEKHDFKITIYYESYRPWNPPSMNQIIDELSYIITKYSKSSEFIKVDGKPVIFIYAIESYERGPEFWLHLRKSLEEKVGATYLIGDTRNSNYLHVFDGFHTYIELNREIMKNLYVFYNTTMKVGD
;
A
#
# COMPACT_ATOMS: atom_id res chain seq x y z
N MET A 1 -4.02 -45.91 22.17
CA MET A 1 -4.30 -46.16 20.74
C MET A 1 -5.81 -46.07 20.53
N SER A 2 -6.27 -44.99 19.92
CA SER A 2 -7.49 -44.95 19.10
C SER A 2 -7.46 -43.63 18.33
N SER A 3 -7.14 -43.74 17.05
CA SER A 3 -7.15 -42.67 16.06
C SER A 3 -8.56 -42.11 15.89
N LEU A 4 -8.69 -40.79 16.06
CA LEU A 4 -9.76 -40.00 15.45
C LEU A 4 -9.15 -39.25 14.26
N GLY A 5 -9.87 -39.32 13.14
CA GLY A 5 -9.40 -39.04 11.80
C GLY A 5 -9.02 -37.59 11.53
N GLY A 6 -8.22 -37.44 10.47
CA GLY A 6 -7.42 -36.28 10.12
C GLY A 6 -8.19 -34.96 10.06
N VAL A 7 -7.68 -33.99 10.82
CA VAL A 7 -7.72 -32.59 10.43
C VAL A 7 -6.31 -32.31 9.92
N SER A 8 -6.15 -32.28 8.60
CA SER A 8 -4.87 -31.99 7.94
C SER A 8 -4.59 -30.50 8.01
N ASP A 9 -3.35 -30.15 8.36
CA ASP A 9 -2.73 -28.81 8.42
C ASP A 9 -3.53 -27.67 7.78
N ASP A 10 -3.87 -26.69 8.63
CA ASP A 10 -4.50 -25.41 8.31
C ASP A 10 -3.80 -24.71 7.13
N SER A 11 -4.33 -24.90 5.92
CA SER A 11 -3.81 -24.27 4.69
C SER A 11 -4.79 -23.20 4.20
N ILE A 12 -4.24 -22.07 3.75
CA ILE A 12 -4.98 -21.03 3.03
C ILE A 12 -4.45 -21.06 1.61
N ALA A 13 -5.32 -21.26 0.62
CA ALA A 13 -4.95 -21.51 -0.77
C ALA A 13 -3.99 -20.48 -1.40
N ASN A 14 -3.93 -19.26 -0.85
CA ASN A 14 -3.14 -18.14 -1.38
C ASN A 14 -2.02 -17.68 -0.43
N ALA A 15 -1.63 -18.48 0.57
CA ALA A 15 -0.55 -18.14 1.49
C ALA A 15 0.36 -19.35 1.74
N ALA A 16 1.68 -19.13 1.70
CA ALA A 16 2.66 -20.17 2.01
C ALA A 16 2.73 -20.50 3.52
N HIS A 17 2.25 -19.59 4.37
CA HIS A 17 2.25 -19.74 5.82
C HIS A 17 0.86 -19.41 6.38
N TYR A 18 0.49 -20.08 7.47
CA TYR A 18 -0.75 -19.81 8.18
C TYR A 18 -0.52 -18.73 9.25
N PRO A 19 -1.35 -17.67 9.32
CA PRO A 19 -1.17 -16.64 10.34
C PRO A 19 -1.43 -17.17 11.74
N LEU A 20 -0.59 -16.79 12.71
CA LEU A 20 -0.74 -17.21 14.11
C LEU A 20 -2.09 -16.78 14.72
N LEU A 21 -2.65 -15.66 14.25
CA LEU A 21 -3.95 -15.14 14.68
C LEU A 21 -5.13 -15.76 13.91
N GLY A 22 -4.90 -16.80 13.10
CA GLY A 22 -5.91 -17.42 12.25
C GLY A 22 -6.28 -16.60 11.02
N VAL A 23 -7.33 -17.01 10.31
CA VAL A 23 -7.94 -16.17 9.27
C VAL A 23 -8.61 -14.97 9.95
N TYR A 24 -8.22 -13.75 9.58
CA TYR A 24 -8.70 -12.52 10.22
C TYR A 24 -9.32 -11.54 9.22
N ASP A 25 -10.21 -10.70 9.76
CA ASP A 25 -10.77 -9.55 9.06
C ASP A 25 -9.93 -8.29 9.34
N SER A 26 -9.46 -7.62 8.29
CA SER A 26 -8.71 -6.36 8.40
C SER A 26 -9.56 -5.17 8.90
N GLN A 27 -10.85 -5.39 9.18
CA GLN A 27 -11.75 -4.41 9.80
C GLN A 27 -12.12 -4.74 11.25
N ASP A 28 -11.64 -5.85 11.84
CA ASP A 28 -11.79 -6.10 13.28
C ASP A 28 -10.86 -5.15 14.05
N GLU A 29 -11.45 -4.26 14.84
CA GLU A 29 -10.72 -3.24 15.61
C GLU A 29 -9.73 -3.86 16.61
N ARG A 30 -10.01 -5.03 17.17
CA ARG A 30 -9.10 -5.71 18.11
C ARG A 30 -7.86 -6.25 17.41
N LEU A 31 -8.01 -6.70 16.16
CA LEU A 31 -6.91 -7.18 15.32
C LEU A 31 -6.05 -6.02 14.84
N ILE A 32 -6.66 -4.89 14.46
CA ILE A 32 -5.93 -3.67 14.13
C ILE A 32 -5.09 -3.20 15.32
N GLU A 33 -5.70 -3.16 16.52
CA GLU A 33 -4.99 -2.81 17.75
C GLU A 33 -3.84 -3.78 18.04
N ALA A 34 -4.07 -5.09 17.93
CA ALA A 34 -3.01 -6.09 18.11
C ALA A 34 -1.85 -5.90 17.12
N HIS A 35 -2.12 -5.60 15.85
CA HIS A 35 -1.08 -5.32 14.86
C HIS A 35 -0.29 -4.04 15.16
N ILE A 36 -0.95 -2.98 15.63
CA ILE A 36 -0.28 -1.75 16.05
C ILE A 36 0.63 -2.02 17.26
N ILE A 37 0.16 -2.76 18.26
CA ILE A 37 0.97 -3.15 19.43
C ILE A 37 2.18 -3.98 19.00
N LEU A 38 1.99 -4.96 18.11
CA LEU A 38 3.07 -5.78 17.59
C LEU A 38 4.12 -4.94 16.84
N ALA A 39 3.68 -4.03 15.97
CA ALA A 39 4.56 -3.12 15.25
C ALA A 39 5.39 -2.26 16.21
N LYS A 40 4.74 -1.64 17.20
CA LYS A 40 5.45 -0.85 18.23
C LYS A 40 6.45 -1.69 19.01
N SER A 41 6.08 -2.91 19.40
CA SER A 41 7.00 -3.84 20.10
C SER A 41 8.21 -4.25 19.26
N SER A 42 8.12 -4.09 17.94
CA SER A 42 9.19 -4.38 16.98
C SER A 42 9.97 -3.14 16.56
N GLY A 43 9.71 -1.97 17.16
CA GLY A 43 10.37 -0.71 16.81
C GLY A 43 9.86 -0.06 15.52
N ILE A 44 8.67 -0.42 15.06
CA ILE A 44 7.99 0.23 13.93
C ILE A 44 7.09 1.34 14.49
N ASP A 45 7.22 2.55 13.97
CA ASP A 45 6.50 3.74 14.47
C ASP A 45 5.22 4.04 13.68
N GLY A 46 5.01 3.39 12.54
CA GLY A 46 3.86 3.64 11.70
C GLY A 46 3.66 2.66 10.53
N PHE A 47 2.51 2.78 9.87
CA PHE A 47 2.16 2.02 8.67
C PHE A 47 1.95 2.89 7.45
N VAL A 48 2.33 2.34 6.29
CA VAL A 48 1.91 2.81 4.96
C VAL A 48 0.83 1.86 4.45
N VAL A 49 -0.44 2.27 4.51
CA VAL A 49 -1.60 1.39 4.31
C VAL A 49 -2.04 1.35 2.85
N SER A 50 -2.03 0.17 2.21
CA SER A 50 -2.55 -0.02 0.84
C SER A 50 -3.99 0.47 0.71
N TRP A 51 -4.23 1.37 -0.25
CA TRP A 51 -5.51 2.06 -0.41
C TRP A 51 -5.94 2.12 -1.89
N TRP A 52 -7.18 1.70 -2.17
CA TRP A 52 -7.66 1.31 -3.51
C TRP A 52 -8.81 2.16 -4.07
N GLY A 53 -9.16 3.28 -3.42
CA GLY A 53 -10.25 4.15 -3.88
C GLY A 53 -11.30 4.42 -2.80
N ILE A 54 -12.05 5.49 -3.03
CA ILE A 54 -13.13 5.97 -2.16
C ILE A 54 -14.21 4.89 -2.01
N ASN A 55 -14.80 4.76 -0.82
CA ASN A 55 -15.87 3.79 -0.51
C ASN A 55 -15.48 2.31 -0.64
N SER A 56 -14.21 2.00 -0.93
CA SER A 56 -13.72 0.62 -0.97
C SER A 56 -13.67 0.00 0.43
N PHE A 57 -13.54 -1.33 0.49
CA PHE A 57 -13.25 -2.02 1.76
C PHE A 57 -12.03 -1.41 2.46
N LYS A 58 -11.00 -1.01 1.69
CA LYS A 58 -9.75 -0.46 2.21
C LYS A 58 -9.93 0.96 2.74
N ASP A 59 -10.83 1.74 2.15
CA ASP A 59 -11.19 3.06 2.68
C ASP A 59 -11.86 2.96 4.06
N LYS A 60 -12.80 2.03 4.21
CA LYS A 60 -13.46 1.75 5.50
C LYS A 60 -12.48 1.18 6.53
N SER A 61 -11.53 0.34 6.11
CA SER A 61 -10.44 -0.14 6.98
C SER A 61 -9.56 1.01 7.44
N LEU A 62 -9.15 1.91 6.55
CA LEU A 62 -8.29 3.05 6.89
C LEU A 62 -8.91 3.95 7.96
N GLU A 63 -10.20 4.23 7.87
CA GLU A 63 -10.92 5.01 8.89
C GLU A 63 -10.81 4.38 10.29
N LYS A 64 -10.99 3.06 10.39
CA LYS A 64 -10.81 2.31 11.65
C LYS A 64 -9.36 2.31 12.12
N ILE A 65 -8.42 2.10 11.19
CA ILE A 65 -6.98 2.08 11.49
C ILE A 65 -6.53 3.40 12.09
N ILE A 66 -6.91 4.54 11.50
CA ILE A 66 -6.54 5.87 12.02
C ILE A 66 -7.10 6.08 13.43
N LYS A 67 -8.38 5.75 13.66
CA LYS A 67 -9.01 5.88 14.98
C LYS A 67 -8.31 5.06 16.07
N ILE A 68 -7.76 3.91 15.72
CA ILE A 68 -7.02 3.07 16.68
C ILE A 68 -5.60 3.58 16.83
N ALA A 69 -4.96 3.99 15.74
CA ALA A 69 -3.63 4.61 15.75
C ALA A 69 -3.56 5.85 16.65
N GLU A 70 -4.61 6.68 16.65
CA GLU A 70 -4.81 7.83 17.54
C GLU A 70 -4.76 7.45 19.03
N LYS A 71 -5.27 6.28 19.41
CA LYS A 71 -5.24 5.81 20.81
C LYS A 71 -3.88 5.29 21.25
N HIS A 72 -3.01 5.01 20.28
CA HIS A 72 -1.75 4.30 20.48
C HIS A 72 -0.53 5.13 20.09
N ASP A 73 -0.69 6.43 19.79
CA ASP A 73 0.40 7.29 19.28
C ASP A 73 1.18 6.60 18.16
N PHE A 74 0.47 6.11 17.15
CA PHE A 74 1.05 5.32 16.05
C PHE A 74 0.83 6.03 14.73
N LYS A 75 1.86 6.14 13.89
CA LYS A 75 1.76 6.95 12.66
C LYS A 75 1.12 6.17 11.51
N ILE A 76 0.34 6.87 10.69
CA ILE A 76 -0.33 6.29 9.53
C ILE A 76 -0.12 7.19 8.31
N THR A 77 0.15 6.58 7.18
CA THR A 77 -0.06 7.18 5.86
C THR A 77 -0.64 6.12 4.94
N ILE A 78 -0.90 6.47 3.69
CA ILE A 78 -1.42 5.57 2.69
C ILE A 78 -0.38 5.23 1.63
N TYR A 79 -0.58 4.07 1.04
CA TYR A 79 0.02 3.66 -0.21
C TYR A 79 -1.07 3.65 -1.28
N TYR A 80 -1.11 4.70 -2.10
CA TYR A 80 -2.11 4.87 -3.15
C TYR A 80 -1.86 3.89 -4.30
N GLU A 81 -2.79 2.96 -4.49
CA GLU A 81 -2.71 1.90 -5.49
C GLU A 81 -3.13 2.46 -6.85
N SER A 82 -2.16 3.07 -7.54
CA SER A 82 -2.39 3.75 -8.82
C SER A 82 -2.45 2.78 -10.02
N TYR A 83 -1.93 1.55 -9.84
CA TYR A 83 -1.97 0.47 -10.82
C TYR A 83 -3.17 -0.45 -10.56
N ARG A 84 -4.19 -0.36 -11.43
CA ARG A 84 -5.46 -1.10 -11.32
C ARG A 84 -5.75 -1.77 -12.67
N PRO A 85 -5.26 -3.00 -12.94
CA PRO A 85 -5.25 -3.62 -14.27
C PRO A 85 -6.59 -3.57 -15.01
N TRP A 86 -7.67 -3.84 -14.28
CA TRP A 86 -9.02 -3.95 -14.83
C TRP A 86 -9.76 -2.62 -14.92
N ASN A 87 -9.29 -1.59 -14.23
CA ASN A 87 -9.90 -0.27 -14.21
C ASN A 87 -8.87 0.82 -13.89
N PRO A 88 -7.97 1.16 -14.84
CA PRO A 88 -6.94 2.17 -14.62
C PRO A 88 -7.57 3.54 -14.30
N PRO A 89 -7.21 4.20 -13.20
CA PRO A 89 -7.81 5.48 -12.87
C PRO A 89 -7.36 6.58 -13.84
N SER A 90 -8.28 7.47 -14.20
CA SER A 90 -7.95 8.69 -14.96
C SER A 90 -7.21 9.70 -14.08
N MET A 91 -6.57 10.72 -14.67
CA MET A 91 -5.93 11.79 -13.91
C MET A 91 -6.89 12.45 -12.92
N ASN A 92 -8.10 12.83 -13.37
CA ASN A 92 -9.11 13.45 -12.52
C ASN A 92 -9.51 12.55 -11.36
N GLN A 93 -9.66 11.24 -11.61
CA GLN A 93 -9.97 10.30 -10.54
C GLN A 93 -8.84 10.24 -9.50
N ILE A 94 -7.57 10.22 -9.91
CA ILE A 94 -6.45 10.23 -8.96
C ILE A 94 -6.46 11.53 -8.15
N ILE A 95 -6.65 12.69 -8.80
CA ILE A 95 -6.74 13.98 -8.12
C ILE A 95 -7.86 13.97 -7.08
N ASP A 96 -9.04 13.49 -7.43
CA ASP A 96 -10.21 13.46 -6.54
C ASP A 96 -10.00 12.50 -5.37
N GLU A 97 -9.45 11.31 -5.63
CA GLU A 97 -9.14 10.32 -4.60
C GLU A 97 -8.07 10.83 -3.62
N LEU A 98 -6.97 11.41 -4.13
CA LEU A 98 -5.93 11.99 -3.28
C LEU A 98 -6.44 13.21 -2.49
N SER A 99 -7.24 14.07 -3.13
CA SER A 99 -7.85 15.22 -2.47
C SER A 99 -8.77 14.77 -1.32
N TYR A 100 -9.55 13.70 -1.53
CA TYR A 100 -10.40 13.10 -0.51
C TYR A 100 -9.58 12.59 0.67
N ILE A 101 -8.52 11.81 0.43
CA ILE A 101 -7.67 11.26 1.49
C ILE A 101 -7.05 12.38 2.32
N ILE A 102 -6.48 13.38 1.65
CA ILE A 102 -5.82 14.50 2.32
C ILE A 102 -6.84 15.29 3.13
N THR A 103 -8.00 15.64 2.55
CA THR A 103 -9.01 16.44 3.24
C THR A 103 -9.67 15.70 4.41
N LYS A 104 -9.89 14.39 4.28
CA LYS A 104 -10.57 13.58 5.29
C LYS A 104 -9.61 13.11 6.37
N TYR A 105 -8.52 12.46 5.99
CA TYR A 105 -7.69 11.68 6.92
C TYR A 105 -6.47 12.44 7.43
N SER A 106 -5.93 13.42 6.68
CA SER A 106 -4.75 14.18 7.15
C SER A 106 -5.05 15.12 8.32
N LYS A 107 -6.31 15.26 8.74
CA LYS A 107 -6.69 16.01 9.95
C LYS A 107 -6.20 15.34 11.23
N SER A 108 -6.02 14.02 11.21
CA SER A 108 -5.45 13.27 12.35
C SER A 108 -4.02 13.73 12.64
N SER A 109 -3.64 13.79 13.92
CA SER A 109 -2.26 14.05 14.38
C SER A 109 -1.30 12.89 14.07
N GLU A 110 -1.87 11.73 13.79
CA GLU A 110 -1.20 10.47 13.52
C GLU A 110 -0.96 10.30 12.02
N PHE A 111 -1.65 11.08 11.18
CA PHE A 111 -1.34 11.14 9.77
C PHE A 111 0.04 11.74 9.56
N ILE A 112 0.93 11.01 8.88
CA ILE A 112 2.31 11.44 8.67
C ILE A 112 2.36 12.75 7.89
N LYS A 113 3.10 13.71 8.46
CA LYS A 113 3.36 15.02 7.88
C LYS A 113 4.83 15.38 8.00
N VAL A 114 5.36 16.06 7.00
CA VAL A 114 6.69 16.71 7.05
C VAL A 114 6.45 18.20 6.86
N ASP A 115 6.93 19.02 7.79
CA ASP A 115 6.70 20.48 7.83
C ASP A 115 5.21 20.86 7.68
N GLY A 116 4.33 20.08 8.33
CA GLY A 116 2.88 20.24 8.28
C GLY A 116 2.20 19.74 7.01
N LYS A 117 2.96 19.30 5.99
CA LYS A 117 2.44 18.82 4.71
C LYS A 117 2.19 17.30 4.77
N PRO A 118 1.00 16.80 4.37
CA PRO A 118 0.70 15.38 4.35
C PRO A 118 1.64 14.60 3.42
N VAL A 119 2.13 13.45 3.89
CA VAL A 119 2.95 12.52 3.09
C VAL A 119 2.05 11.45 2.48
N ILE A 120 2.21 11.16 1.19
CA ILE A 120 1.47 10.12 0.45
C ILE A 120 2.46 9.29 -0.37
N PHE A 121 2.39 7.97 -0.24
CA PHE A 121 3.14 7.05 -1.10
C PHE A 121 2.27 6.63 -2.29
N ILE A 122 2.85 6.50 -3.48
CA ILE A 122 2.11 6.19 -4.72
C ILE A 122 2.77 5.02 -5.43
N TYR A 123 2.02 3.93 -5.58
CA TYR A 123 2.50 2.70 -6.23
C TYR A 123 2.58 2.83 -7.75
N ALA A 124 3.65 2.28 -8.34
CA ALA A 124 3.84 2.05 -9.76
C ALA A 124 3.55 3.29 -10.64
N ILE A 125 4.17 4.42 -10.30
CA ILE A 125 3.90 5.72 -10.92
C ILE A 125 4.12 5.75 -12.43
N GLU A 126 4.97 4.86 -12.98
CA GLU A 126 5.28 4.79 -14.41
C GLU A 126 4.27 3.93 -15.21
N SER A 127 3.26 3.36 -14.56
CA SER A 127 2.24 2.54 -15.23
C SER A 127 1.33 3.38 -16.12
N TYR A 128 0.75 2.74 -17.15
CA TYR A 128 -0.22 3.36 -18.06
C TYR A 128 0.30 4.64 -18.74
N GLU A 129 1.59 4.64 -19.12
CA GLU A 129 2.24 5.75 -19.83
C GLU A 129 2.23 7.07 -19.03
N ARG A 130 2.07 7.01 -17.70
CA ARG A 130 2.09 8.17 -16.82
C ARG A 130 3.53 8.66 -16.61
N GLY A 131 4.03 9.41 -17.59
CA GLY A 131 5.33 10.07 -17.54
C GLY A 131 5.41 11.25 -16.56
N PRO A 132 6.58 11.90 -16.41
CA PRO A 132 6.75 13.03 -15.50
C PRO A 132 5.75 14.17 -15.72
N GLU A 133 5.44 14.52 -16.98
CA GLU A 133 4.47 15.58 -17.31
C GLU A 133 3.04 15.26 -16.84
N PHE A 134 2.64 13.98 -16.85
CA PHE A 134 1.35 13.56 -16.30
C PHE A 134 1.28 13.90 -14.80
N TRP A 135 2.31 13.51 -14.06
CA TRP A 135 2.37 13.71 -12.62
C TRP A 135 2.58 15.18 -12.24
N LEU A 136 3.27 15.96 -13.08
CA LEU A 136 3.45 17.40 -12.87
C LEU A 136 2.11 18.14 -12.96
N HIS A 137 1.29 17.83 -13.98
CA HIS A 137 -0.06 18.39 -14.09
C HIS A 137 -0.95 17.96 -12.92
N LEU A 138 -0.89 16.66 -12.56
CA LEU A 138 -1.64 16.11 -11.44
C LEU A 138 -1.28 16.81 -10.13
N ARG A 139 0.02 16.98 -9.84
CA ARG A 139 0.50 17.64 -8.61
C ARG A 139 0.00 19.07 -8.52
N LYS A 140 0.10 19.85 -9.61
CA LYS A 140 -0.43 21.22 -9.66
C LYS A 140 -1.92 21.28 -9.32
N SER A 141 -2.73 20.46 -9.99
CA SER A 141 -4.17 20.41 -9.74
C SER A 141 -4.54 19.88 -8.36
N LEU A 142 -3.75 18.98 -7.78
CA LEU A 142 -3.93 18.51 -6.41
C LEU A 142 -3.62 19.64 -5.41
N GLU A 143 -2.48 20.30 -5.55
CA GLU A 143 -2.05 21.36 -4.62
C GLU A 143 -2.95 22.59 -4.68
N GLU A 144 -3.57 22.88 -5.83
CA GLU A 144 -4.65 23.87 -5.93
C GLU A 144 -5.86 23.53 -5.06
N LYS A 145 -6.18 22.24 -4.88
CA LYS A 145 -7.34 21.78 -4.09
C LYS A 145 -7.04 21.66 -2.60
N VAL A 146 -5.86 21.15 -2.24
CA VAL A 146 -5.55 20.76 -0.85
C VAL A 146 -4.29 21.37 -0.25
N GLY A 147 -3.60 22.23 -1.00
CA GLY A 147 -2.32 22.81 -0.60
C GLY A 147 -1.14 21.84 -0.81
N ALA A 148 0.04 22.27 -0.38
CA ALA A 148 1.28 21.53 -0.61
C ALA A 148 1.27 20.13 0.05
N THR A 149 1.84 19.15 -0.66
CA THR A 149 1.92 17.74 -0.22
C THR A 149 3.35 17.21 -0.37
N TYR A 150 3.66 16.12 0.32
CA TYR A 150 4.85 15.30 0.06
C TYR A 150 4.43 14.02 -0.68
N LEU A 151 4.80 13.91 -1.95
CA LEU A 151 4.50 12.74 -2.77
C LEU A 151 5.75 11.85 -2.91
N ILE A 152 5.64 10.60 -2.48
CA ILE A 152 6.71 9.60 -2.59
C ILE A 152 6.33 8.57 -3.65
N GLY A 153 7.11 8.52 -4.74
CA GLY A 153 6.81 7.65 -5.89
C GLY A 153 7.56 6.32 -5.85
N ASP A 154 6.88 5.23 -6.23
CA ASP A 154 7.52 3.94 -6.50
C ASP A 154 8.25 3.95 -7.84
N THR A 155 9.54 4.31 -7.84
CA THR A 155 10.40 4.37 -9.02
C THR A 155 11.89 4.41 -8.64
N ARG A 156 12.76 4.12 -9.61
CA ARG A 156 14.21 4.43 -9.57
C ARG A 156 14.60 5.49 -10.61
N ASN A 157 13.64 5.96 -11.40
CA ASN A 157 13.87 6.81 -12.55
C ASN A 157 14.01 8.27 -12.11
N SER A 158 15.24 8.79 -12.19
CA SER A 158 15.56 10.16 -11.79
C SER A 158 14.81 11.23 -12.58
N ASN A 159 14.23 10.90 -13.74
CA ASN A 159 13.42 11.84 -14.51
C ASN A 159 12.16 12.30 -13.76
N TYR A 160 11.75 11.63 -12.68
CA TYR A 160 10.61 12.02 -11.85
C TYR A 160 10.99 12.93 -10.66
N LEU A 161 12.27 13.25 -10.45
CA LEU A 161 12.76 14.00 -9.28
C LEU A 161 12.22 15.43 -9.20
N HIS A 162 11.85 16.02 -10.33
CA HIS A 162 11.27 17.36 -10.39
C HIS A 162 9.76 17.36 -10.10
N VAL A 163 9.17 16.18 -9.86
CA VAL A 163 7.72 16.01 -9.65
C VAL A 163 7.42 15.41 -8.27
N PHE A 164 8.21 14.45 -7.81
CA PHE A 164 8.04 13.79 -6.51
C PHE A 164 9.10 14.24 -5.52
N ASP A 165 8.73 14.29 -4.25
CA ASP A 165 9.60 14.76 -3.16
C ASP A 165 10.51 13.66 -2.61
N GLY A 166 10.29 12.42 -3.04
CA GLY A 166 11.14 11.28 -2.73
C GLY A 166 10.71 10.04 -3.50
N PHE A 167 11.55 9.01 -3.44
CA PHE A 167 11.28 7.72 -4.06
C PHE A 167 11.36 6.60 -3.03
N HIS A 168 10.64 5.54 -3.33
CA HIS A 168 10.84 4.24 -2.70
C HIS A 168 10.73 3.16 -3.77
N THR A 169 10.99 1.91 -3.39
CA THR A 169 10.83 0.77 -4.31
C THR A 169 10.03 -0.32 -3.62
N TYR A 170 8.86 -0.65 -4.16
CA TYR A 170 7.92 -1.59 -3.52
C TYR A 170 8.48 -3.01 -3.36
N ILE A 171 9.17 -3.50 -4.40
CA ILE A 171 9.79 -4.81 -4.38
C ILE A 171 11.21 -4.71 -4.92
N GLU A 172 12.16 -5.29 -4.19
CA GLU A 172 13.56 -5.50 -4.61
C GLU A 172 13.71 -6.79 -5.44
N LEU A 173 12.61 -7.34 -5.99
CA LEU A 173 12.69 -8.46 -6.91
C LEU A 173 13.04 -7.94 -8.30
N ASN A 174 14.30 -8.16 -8.70
CA ASN A 174 14.75 -7.92 -10.05
C ASN A 174 13.88 -8.71 -11.03
N ARG A 175 13.04 -8.00 -11.81
CA ARG A 175 12.11 -8.61 -12.77
C ARG A 175 12.82 -9.49 -13.79
N GLU A 176 14.04 -9.15 -14.19
CA GLU A 176 14.83 -9.95 -15.11
C GLU A 176 15.26 -11.26 -14.46
N ILE A 177 15.69 -11.22 -13.19
CA ILE A 177 16.00 -12.43 -12.41
C ILE A 177 14.75 -13.30 -12.27
N MET A 178 13.60 -12.72 -11.95
CA MET A 178 12.35 -13.48 -11.81
C MET A 178 11.88 -14.09 -13.13
N LYS A 179 11.98 -13.35 -14.23
CA LYS A 179 11.68 -13.84 -15.57
C LYS A 179 12.62 -14.98 -15.96
N ASN A 180 13.92 -14.83 -15.72
CA ASN A 180 14.93 -15.85 -16.02
C ASN A 180 14.72 -17.10 -15.15
N LEU A 181 14.37 -16.93 -13.86
CA LEU A 181 14.06 -18.02 -12.96
C LEU A 181 12.79 -18.78 -13.40
N TYR A 182 11.74 -18.06 -13.79
CA TYR A 182 10.52 -18.65 -14.34
C TYR A 182 10.80 -19.45 -15.61
N VAL A 183 11.54 -18.87 -16.56
CA VAL A 183 11.92 -19.57 -17.81
C VAL A 183 12.73 -20.81 -17.47
N PHE A 184 13.74 -20.71 -16.61
CA PHE A 184 14.56 -21.83 -16.18
C PHE A 184 13.72 -22.96 -15.55
N TYR A 185 12.80 -22.65 -14.65
CA TYR A 185 11.92 -23.65 -14.05
C TYR A 185 11.01 -24.31 -15.07
N ASN A 186 10.40 -23.52 -15.95
CA ASN A 186 9.45 -24.02 -16.93
C ASN A 186 10.10 -24.83 -18.07
N THR A 187 11.38 -24.58 -18.38
CA THR A 187 12.08 -25.27 -19.48
C THR A 187 13.01 -26.38 -18.99
N THR A 188 13.61 -26.23 -17.81
CA THR A 188 14.73 -27.08 -17.37
C THR A 188 14.39 -27.92 -16.14
N MET A 189 13.46 -27.45 -15.30
CA MET A 189 13.02 -28.17 -14.09
C MET A 189 11.56 -28.64 -14.19
N LYS A 190 10.97 -28.63 -15.38
CA LYS A 190 9.63 -29.16 -15.59
C LYS A 190 9.64 -30.67 -15.37
N VAL A 191 8.87 -31.16 -14.40
CA VAL A 191 8.75 -32.59 -14.12
C VAL A 191 7.46 -33.09 -14.76
N GLY A 192 7.60 -33.84 -15.86
CA GLY A 192 6.49 -34.38 -16.66
C GLY A 192 6.07 -33.46 -17.81
N ASP A 193 5.59 -34.09 -18.89
CA ASP A 193 5.12 -33.42 -20.11
C ASP A 193 3.82 -32.64 -19.89
#